data_AF-A0A3C2CX77-F1
#
_entry.id   AF-A0A3C2CX77-F1
#
_cell.length_a   1.000
_cell.length_b   1.000
_cell.length_c   1.000
_cell.angle_alpha   90.00
_cell.angle_beta   90.00
_cell.angle_gamma   90.00
#
_symmetry.space_group_name_H-M   'P 1'
#
loop_
_entity.id
_entity.type
_entity.pdbx_description
1 polymer ?
#
loop_
_entity_poly.entity_id
_entity_poly.type
_entity_poly.pdbx_seq_one_letter_code
_entity_poly.pdbx_strand_id
1 'polypeptide(L)'
;MPAHSKKQITEKDKEIYHALCDLSKRKRGEFDYPGIGPTEIGLKVGRDRYDAAAYCNLSLKKLIEFDMVKKLPNGKYLPQKKIGHS
;
A
#
# COMPACT_ATOMS: atom_id res chain seq x y z
N MET A 1 3.43 23.08 21.36
CA MET A 1 4.10 21.80 21.04
C MET A 1 3.13 20.95 20.22
N PRO A 2 3.28 20.78 18.91
CA PRO A 2 2.41 19.86 18.19
C PRO A 2 2.79 18.44 18.61
N ALA A 3 1.84 17.70 19.19
CA ALA A 3 2.01 16.31 19.54
C ALA A 3 2.14 15.48 18.26
N HIS A 4 3.36 15.39 17.72
CA HIS A 4 3.71 14.36 16.77
C HIS A 4 3.58 13.02 17.51
N SER A 5 2.40 12.41 17.47
CA SER A 5 2.28 10.98 17.70
C SER A 5 3.35 10.34 16.83
N LYS A 6 4.34 9.68 17.46
CA LYS A 6 5.36 8.87 16.78
C LYS A 6 4.64 7.73 16.09
N LYS A 7 3.97 7.99 14.96
CA LYS A 7 3.39 6.95 14.13
C LYS A 7 4.57 6.05 13.75
N GLN A 8 4.51 4.78 14.11
CA GLN A 8 5.54 3.80 13.76
C GLN A 8 4.90 2.80 12.80
N ILE A 9 5.60 2.42 11.74
CA ILE A 9 5.14 1.37 10.83
C ILE A 9 5.06 0.05 11.60
N THR A 10 3.85 -0.51 11.67
CA THR A 10 3.57 -1.79 12.35
C THR A 10 3.82 -2.98 11.42
N GLU A 11 3.81 -4.20 11.95
CA GLU A 11 3.91 -5.41 11.13
C GLU A 11 2.77 -5.51 10.12
N LYS A 12 1.53 -5.21 10.53
CA LYS A 12 0.38 -5.12 9.63
C LYS A 12 0.64 -4.16 8.46
N ASP A 13 1.22 -3.00 8.73
CA ASP A 13 1.53 -2.01 7.68
C ASP A 13 2.57 -2.56 6.70
N LYS A 14 3.59 -3.27 7.21
CA LYS A 14 4.60 -3.95 6.39
C LYS A 14 3.95 -5.05 5.54
N GLU A 15 3.12 -5.91 6.10
CA GLU A 15 2.44 -6.98 5.37
C GLU A 15 1.62 -6.43 4.19
N ILE A 16 0.86 -5.36 4.42
CA ILE A 16 0.08 -4.67 3.39
C ILE A 16 0.99 -4.08 2.31
N TYR A 17 2.12 -3.47 2.69
CA TYR A 17 3.11 -2.96 1.76
C TYR A 17 3.78 -4.08 0.93
N HIS A 18 4.12 -5.21 1.56
CA HIS A 18 4.69 -6.37 0.90
C HIS A 18 3.70 -7.01 -0.09
N ALA A 19 2.43 -7.13 0.29
CA ALA A 19 1.37 -7.60 -0.60
C ALA A 19 1.20 -6.68 -1.81
N LEU A 20 1.17 -5.36 -1.60
CA LEU A 20 1.15 -4.37 -2.68
C LEU A 20 2.38 -4.51 -3.60
N CYS A 21 3.58 -4.69 -3.03
CA CYS A 21 4.80 -4.91 -3.81
C CYS A 21 4.74 -6.20 -4.65
N ASP A 22 4.26 -7.31 -4.10
CA ASP A 22 4.13 -8.58 -4.80
C ASP A 22 3.13 -8.46 -5.97
N LEU A 23 1.95 -7.92 -5.70
CA LEU A 23 0.92 -7.70 -6.72
C LEU A 23 1.43 -6.75 -7.81
N SER A 24 2.14 -5.70 -7.42
CA SER A 24 2.70 -4.76 -8.37
C SER A 24 3.82 -5.34 -9.23
N LYS A 25 4.66 -6.25 -8.71
CA LYS A 25 5.69 -6.93 -9.50
C LYS A 25 5.08 -7.82 -10.59
N ARG A 26 4.00 -8.53 -10.27
CA ARG A 26 3.31 -9.42 -11.22
C ARG A 26 2.70 -8.65 -12.40
N LYS A 27 2.16 -7.45 -12.13
CA LYS A 27 1.48 -6.62 -13.13
C LYS A 27 2.36 -5.55 -13.79
N ARG A 28 3.61 -5.35 -13.33
CA ARG A 28 4.52 -4.33 -13.87
C ARG A 28 4.98 -4.57 -15.31
N GLY A 29 4.75 -5.78 -15.84
CA GLY A 29 5.01 -6.11 -17.24
C GLY A 29 3.90 -5.65 -18.19
N GLU A 30 2.77 -5.16 -17.68
CA GLU A 30 1.66 -4.66 -18.50
C GLU A 30 1.91 -3.19 -18.87
N PHE A 31 1.78 -2.88 -20.17
CA PHE A 31 2.02 -1.55 -20.74
C PHE A 31 1.12 -0.46 -20.15
N ASP A 32 -0.07 -0.84 -19.67
CA ASP A 32 -1.02 0.00 -18.96
C ASP A 32 -1.26 -0.58 -17.57
N TYR A 33 -0.33 -0.33 -16.63
CA TYR A 33 -0.47 -0.82 -15.27
C TYR A 33 -1.19 0.24 -14.40
N PRO A 34 -2.48 0.07 -14.07
CA PRO A 34 -3.28 1.10 -13.40
C PRO A 34 -3.03 1.17 -11.88
N GLY A 35 -2.10 0.39 -11.32
CA GLY A 35 -1.92 0.19 -9.88
C GLY A 35 -2.79 -0.91 -9.28
N ILE A 36 -2.70 -1.10 -7.96
CA ILE A 36 -3.44 -2.13 -7.21
C ILE A 36 -4.52 -1.49 -6.33
N GLY A 37 -5.74 -2.04 -6.35
CA GLY A 37 -6.83 -1.62 -5.48
C GLY A 37 -6.70 -2.14 -4.03
N PRO A 38 -7.33 -1.47 -3.05
CA PRO A 38 -7.26 -1.87 -1.65
C PRO A 38 -7.88 -3.26 -1.39
N THR A 39 -8.92 -3.64 -2.14
CA THR A 39 -9.51 -4.98 -2.08
C THR A 39 -8.53 -6.06 -2.53
N GLU A 40 -7.79 -5.85 -3.63
CA GLU A 40 -6.80 -6.82 -4.12
C GLU A 40 -5.68 -7.04 -3.09
N ILE A 41 -5.23 -5.96 -2.44
CA ILE A 41 -4.22 -6.04 -1.37
C ILE A 41 -4.78 -6.81 -0.17
N GLY A 42 -6.01 -6.50 0.26
CA GLY A 42 -6.67 -7.17 1.37
C GLY A 42 -6.87 -8.67 1.15
N LEU A 43 -7.29 -9.07 -0.05
CA LEU A 43 -7.40 -10.49 -0.44
C LEU A 43 -6.04 -11.19 -0.39
N LYS A 44 -4.97 -10.53 -0.85
CA LYS A 44 -3.61 -11.08 -0.85
C LYS A 44 -3.06 -11.34 0.55
N VAL A 45 -3.46 -10.52 1.54
CA VAL A 45 -3.10 -10.72 2.97
C VAL A 45 -4.07 -11.66 3.70
N GLY A 46 -4.95 -12.37 2.97
CA GLY A 46 -5.85 -13.39 3.53
C GLY A 46 -7.11 -12.84 4.19
N ARG A 47 -7.54 -11.62 3.85
CA ARG A 47 -8.82 -11.07 4.32
C ARG A 47 -9.97 -11.44 3.41
N ASP A 48 -11.16 -11.48 4.00
CA ASP A 48 -12.40 -11.68 3.26
C ASP A 48 -12.70 -10.46 2.36
N ARG A 49 -13.37 -10.70 1.22
CA ARG A 49 -13.74 -9.67 0.24
C ARG A 49 -14.54 -8.50 0.84
N TYR A 50 -15.35 -8.74 1.88
CA TYR A 50 -16.18 -7.72 2.50
C TYR A 50 -15.35 -6.76 3.38
N ASP A 51 -14.26 -7.24 4.00
CA ASP A 51 -13.39 -6.46 4.90
C ASP A 51 -12.06 -6.06 4.28
N ALA A 52 -11.68 -6.65 3.15
CA ALA A 52 -10.38 -6.48 2.50
C ALA A 52 -10.00 -5.00 2.31
N ALA A 53 -10.91 -4.18 1.76
CA ALA A 53 -10.64 -2.78 1.50
C ALA A 53 -10.52 -1.94 2.80
N ALA A 54 -11.46 -2.15 3.73
CA ALA A 54 -11.50 -1.43 5.01
C ALA A 54 -10.27 -1.75 5.87
N TYR A 55 -9.85 -3.02 5.88
CA TYR A 55 -8.67 -3.49 6.59
C TYR A 55 -7.39 -2.76 6.16
N CYS A 56 -7.27 -2.47 4.86
CA CYS A 56 -6.10 -1.82 4.28
C CYS A 56 -6.13 -0.29 4.36
N ASN A 57 -7.31 0.35 4.44
CA ASN A 57 -7.44 1.81 4.33
C ASN A 57 -6.58 2.60 5.33
N LEU A 58 -6.59 2.21 6.62
CA LEU A 58 -5.79 2.90 7.65
C LEU A 58 -4.29 2.72 7.42
N SER A 59 -3.86 1.49 7.10
CA SER A 59 -2.46 1.19 6.82
C SER A 59 -1.97 1.86 5.55
N LEU A 60 -2.77 1.89 4.48
CA LEU A 60 -2.42 2.58 3.23
C LEU A 60 -2.28 4.09 3.42
N LYS A 61 -3.20 4.73 4.17
CA LYS A 61 -3.08 6.14 4.54
C LYS A 61 -1.76 6.42 5.26
N LYS A 62 -1.43 5.57 6.24
CA LYS A 62 -0.18 5.67 6.97
C LYS A 62 1.03 5.46 6.07
N LEU A 63 1.06 4.43 5.23
CA LEU A 63 2.15 4.18 4.29
C LEU A 63 2.37 5.34 3.30
N ILE A 64 1.32 6.09 2.95
CA ILE A 64 1.42 7.34 2.18
C ILE A 64 2.10 8.44 2.99
N GLU A 65 1.73 8.62 4.27
CA GLU A 65 2.40 9.58 5.17
C GLU A 65 3.90 9.28 5.33
N PHE A 66 4.30 8.01 5.19
CA PHE A 66 5.69 7.56 5.24
C PHE A 66 6.40 7.55 3.87
N ASP A 67 5.75 8.03 2.81
CA ASP A 67 6.30 8.06 1.43
C ASP A 67 6.69 6.66 0.91
N MET A 68 6.06 5.60 1.45
CA MET A 68 6.27 4.22 1.02
C MET A 68 5.29 3.81 -0.09
N VAL A 69 4.15 4.47 -0.18
CA VAL A 69 3.07 4.16 -1.13
C VAL A 69 2.52 5.44 -1.73
N LYS A 70 2.23 5.42 -3.02
CA LYS A 70 1.55 6.51 -3.73
C LYS A 70 0.12 6.13 -4.04
N LYS A 71 -0.85 6.98 -3.69
CA LYS A 71 -2.23 6.86 -4.14
C LYS A 71 -2.38 7.52 -5.51
N LEU A 72 -3.02 6.80 -6.43
CA LEU A 72 -3.33 7.26 -7.78
C LEU A 72 -4.71 7.93 -7.83
N PRO A 73 -4.98 8.78 -8.85
CA PRO A 73 -6.28 9.44 -9.03
C PRO A 73 -7.45 8.46 -9.20
N ASN A 74 -7.18 7.27 -9.74
CA ASN A 74 -8.16 6.19 -9.93
C ASN A 74 -8.48 5.40 -8.65
N GLY A 75 -7.99 5.84 -7.48
CA GLY A 75 -8.23 5.18 -6.19
C GLY A 75 -7.36 3.96 -5.92
N LYS A 76 -6.42 3.63 -6.82
CA LYS A 76 -5.46 2.53 -6.65
C LYS A 76 -4.14 3.02 -6.05
N TYR A 77 -3.25 2.09 -5.73
CA TYR A 77 -2.01 2.33 -5.02
C TYR A 77 -0.82 1.74 -5.77
N LEU A 78 0.32 2.41 -5.64
CA LEU A 78 1.62 1.95 -6.15
C LEU A 78 2.65 1.95 -5.03
N PRO A 79 3.50 0.91 -4.92
CA PRO A 79 4.62 0.95 -4.01
C PRO A 79 5.64 1.97 -4.50
N GLN A 80 6.05 2.90 -3.63
CA GLN A 80 7.20 3.74 -3.89
C GLN A 80 8.44 3.05 -3.35
N LYS A 81 9.31 2.61 -4.27
CA LYS A 81 10.71 2.43 -3.91
C LYS A 81 11.23 3.83 -3.63
N LYS A 82 11.56 4.15 -2.37
CA LYS A 82 12.68 5.08 -2.16
C LYS A 82 13.90 4.40 -2.75
N ILE A 83 14.17 4.77 -3.99
CA ILE A 83 15.45 4.54 -4.64
C ILE A 83 16.42 5.30 -3.75
N GLY A 84 17.37 4.60 -3.13
CA GLY A 84 18.58 5.27 -2.70
C GLY A 84 19.17 5.94 -3.93
N HIS A 85 19.08 7.26 -4.00
CA HIS A 85 19.95 8.05 -4.86
C HIS A 85 21.38 7.73 -4.43
N SER A 86 22.14 7.10 -5.32
CA SER A 86 23.59 7.23 -5.39
C SER A 86 23.89 7.99 -6.66
#